data_AF-A0A952H153-F1
#
_entry.id   AF-A0A952H153-F1
#
_cell.length_a   1.000
_cell.length_b   1.000
_cell.length_c   1.000
_cell.angle_alpha   90.00
_cell.angle_beta   90.00
_cell.angle_gamma   90.00
#
_symmetry.space_group_name_H-M   'P 1'
#
loop_
_entity.id
_entity.type
_entity.pdbx_description
1 polymer ?
#
loop_
_entity_poly.entity_id
_entity_poly.type
_entity_poly.pdbx_seq_one_letter_code
_entity_poly.pdbx_strand_id
1 'polypeptide(L)'
;MLTALVGLAHVVIAAADTLALERIASNRDASVRALAASSQPGLKIGDDLAATLADLPSEDEISGPSPFIPLLSRTAKAVAQVGNVVTWRSIAFEKTGGALTLELESGVPADLERATQALIGAGLNVQAQGSTTVQGRVVGRYVVRSS
;
A
#
# COMPACT_ATOMS: atom_id res chain seq x y z
N MET A 1 7.73 4.37 63.83
CA MET A 1 8.80 4.93 62.95
C MET A 1 9.05 4.13 61.67
N LEU A 2 8.55 2.90 61.50
CA LEU A 2 8.77 2.11 60.28
C LEU A 2 7.96 2.59 59.05
N THR A 3 6.78 3.16 59.27
CA THR A 3 5.84 3.59 58.20
C THR A 3 6.30 4.82 57.43
N ALA A 4 7.00 5.76 58.07
CA ALA A 4 7.53 6.96 57.42
C ALA A 4 8.64 6.64 56.39
N LEU A 5 9.44 5.61 56.66
CA LEU A 5 10.52 5.16 55.77
C LEU A 5 9.96 4.50 54.50
N VAL A 6 8.86 3.75 54.64
CA VAL A 6 8.17 3.12 53.50
C VAL A 6 7.53 4.16 52.59
N GLY A 7 6.90 5.21 53.12
CA GLY A 7 6.31 6.28 52.31
C GLY A 7 7.34 7.04 51.47
N LEU A 8 8.52 7.29 52.01
CA LEU A 8 9.60 8.00 51.31
C LEU A 8 10.19 7.18 50.15
N ALA A 9 10.26 5.86 50.31
CA ALA A 9 10.69 4.96 49.24
C ALA A 9 9.72 4.99 48.03
N HIS A 10 8.40 5.01 48.28
CA HIS A 10 7.42 5.08 47.20
C HIS A 10 7.48 6.41 46.43
N VAL A 11 7.81 7.52 47.10
CA VAL A 11 8.00 8.83 46.45
C VAL A 11 9.24 8.83 45.55
N VAL A 12 10.34 8.22 46.00
CA VAL A 12 11.57 8.12 45.19
C VAL A 12 11.35 7.22 43.96
N ILE A 13 10.64 6.11 44.12
CA ILE A 13 10.30 5.22 43.00
C ILE A 13 9.39 5.95 42.01
N ALA A 14 8.32 6.61 42.49
CA ALA A 14 7.41 7.36 41.62
C ALA A 14 8.11 8.49 40.85
N ALA A 15 9.06 9.19 41.47
CA ALA A 15 9.86 10.21 40.81
C ALA A 15 10.80 9.62 39.75
N ALA A 16 11.45 8.48 40.06
CA ALA A 16 12.29 7.76 39.11
C ALA A 16 11.48 7.24 37.91
N ASP A 17 10.29 6.71 38.15
CA ASP A 17 9.36 6.24 37.11
C ASP A 17 8.91 7.40 36.22
N THR A 18 8.62 8.57 36.81
CA THR A 18 8.23 9.78 36.06
C THR A 18 9.37 10.25 35.14
N LEU A 19 10.60 10.32 35.65
CA LEU A 19 11.78 10.69 34.85
C LEU A 19 12.09 9.67 33.75
N ALA A 20 11.86 8.38 34.03
CA ALA A 20 12.01 7.32 33.05
C ALA A 20 10.97 7.46 31.92
N LEU A 21 9.71 7.73 32.26
CA LEU A 21 8.64 7.98 31.31
C LEU A 21 8.90 9.24 30.46
N GLU A 22 9.39 10.31 31.08
CA GLU A 22 9.77 11.55 30.38
C GLU A 22 10.91 11.31 29.38
N ARG A 23 11.94 10.55 29.77
CA ARG A 23 13.03 10.17 28.87
C ARG A 23 12.54 9.27 27.73
N ILE A 24 11.65 8.32 28.02
CA ILE A 24 11.06 7.46 26.99
C ILE A 24 10.22 8.27 26.01
N ALA A 25 9.45 9.25 26.49
CA ALA A 25 8.68 10.17 25.64
C ALA A 25 9.62 10.99 24.75
N SER A 26 10.65 11.62 25.33
CA SER A 26 11.64 12.39 24.57
C SER A 26 12.37 11.56 23.51
N ASN A 27 12.76 10.33 23.83
CA ASN A 27 13.39 9.42 22.88
C ASN A 27 12.44 8.97 21.77
N ARG A 28 11.17 8.74 22.10
CA ARG A 28 10.12 8.41 21.11
C ARG A 28 9.86 9.58 20.18
N ASP A 29 9.76 10.80 20.71
CA ASP A 29 9.59 12.01 19.90
C ASP A 29 10.75 12.22 18.93
N ALA A 30 11.99 12.03 19.39
CA ALA A 30 13.17 12.10 18.54
C ALA A 30 13.17 11.02 17.43
N SER A 31 12.77 9.79 17.78
CA SER A 31 12.69 8.66 16.84
C SER A 31 11.58 8.86 15.80
N VAL A 32 10.41 9.35 16.22
CA VAL A 32 9.27 9.64 15.33
C VAL A 32 9.60 10.81 14.41
N ARG A 33 10.27 11.86 14.91
CA ARG A 33 10.74 12.97 14.07
C ARG A 33 11.75 12.53 13.02
N ALA A 34 12.68 11.64 13.39
CA ALA A 34 13.65 11.07 12.45
C ALA A 34 12.96 10.20 11.38
N LEU A 35 11.96 9.40 11.77
CA LEU A 35 11.18 8.58 10.85
C LEU A 35 10.32 9.45 9.91
N ALA A 36 9.62 10.46 10.44
CA ALA A 36 8.80 11.39 9.66
C ALA A 36 9.64 12.16 8.62
N ALA A 37 10.83 12.63 9.00
CA ALA A 37 11.75 13.28 8.07
C ALA A 37 12.23 12.35 6.94
N SER A 38 12.31 11.04 7.20
CA SER A 38 12.69 10.03 6.19
C SER A 38 11.54 9.62 5.26
N SER A 39 10.31 9.61 5.75
CA SER A 39 9.12 9.17 4.99
C SER A 39 8.54 10.27 4.09
N GLN A 40 8.67 11.55 4.45
CA GLN A 40 8.21 12.69 3.62
C GLN A 40 9.22 13.85 3.62
N PRO A 41 10.13 13.88 2.64
CA PRO A 41 11.09 14.98 2.49
C PRO A 41 10.34 16.30 2.22
N GLY A 42 10.42 17.26 3.15
CA GLY A 42 9.84 18.60 3.01
C GLY A 42 8.65 18.91 3.94
N LEU A 43 8.21 17.96 4.78
CA LEU A 43 7.20 18.23 5.80
C LEU A 43 7.79 19.12 6.92
N LYS A 44 7.23 20.32 7.11
CA LYS A 44 7.58 21.20 8.23
C LYS A 44 6.89 20.73 9.49
N ILE A 45 7.60 19.92 10.28
CA ILE A 45 7.15 19.52 11.62
C ILE A 45 7.19 20.77 12.51
N GLY A 46 6.02 21.25 12.94
CA GLY A 46 5.90 22.35 13.89
C GLY A 46 6.29 21.95 15.32
N ASP A 47 6.29 22.91 16.25
CA ASP A 47 6.64 22.66 17.66
C ASP A 47 5.66 21.69 18.35
N ASP A 48 4.40 21.65 17.90
CA ASP A 48 3.41 20.66 18.33
C ASP A 48 3.36 19.49 17.35
N LEU A 49 4.20 18.49 17.64
CA LEU A 49 4.26 17.24 16.90
C LEU A 49 2.94 16.47 16.99
N ALA A 50 2.24 16.51 18.13
CA ALA A 50 1.00 15.78 18.33
C ALA A 50 -0.14 16.35 17.48
N ALA A 51 -0.26 17.69 17.42
CA ALA A 51 -1.22 18.35 16.53
C ALA A 51 -0.88 18.12 15.05
N THR A 52 0.41 18.12 14.69
CA THR A 52 0.84 17.85 13.30
C THR A 52 0.55 16.40 12.89
N LEU A 53 0.77 15.43 13.79
CA LEU A 53 0.49 14.01 13.54
C LEU A 53 -1.01 13.69 13.57
N ALA A 54 -1.81 14.41 14.35
CA ALA A 54 -3.27 14.23 14.39
C ALA A 54 -3.97 14.70 13.11
N ASP A 55 -3.34 15.61 12.36
CA ASP A 55 -3.83 16.11 11.06
C ASP A 55 -3.27 15.29 9.87
N LEU A 56 -2.36 14.33 10.13
CA LEU A 56 -1.94 13.38 9.11
C LEU A 56 -3.06 12.35 8.90
N PRO A 57 -3.44 12.05 7.64
CA PRO A 57 -4.31 10.92 7.38
C PRO A 57 -3.65 9.65 7.90
N SER A 58 -4.35 8.93 8.78
CA SER A 58 -3.85 7.71 9.40
C SER A 58 -3.45 6.68 8.32
N GLU A 59 -2.21 6.19 8.37
CA GLU A 59 -1.77 5.04 7.56
C GLU A 59 -2.60 3.76 7.85
N ASP A 60 -3.48 3.76 8.84
CA ASP A 60 -4.37 2.62 9.13
C ASP A 60 -5.42 2.31 8.05
N GLU A 61 -5.69 3.21 7.09
CA GLU A 61 -6.44 2.83 5.88
C GLU A 61 -5.63 1.91 4.94
N ILE A 62 -4.33 1.72 5.20
CA ILE A 62 -3.38 0.98 4.35
C ILE A 62 -3.14 -0.46 4.88
N SER A 63 -3.71 -0.85 6.03
CA SER A 63 -3.37 -2.07 6.79
C SER A 63 -4.28 -3.30 6.55
N GLY A 64 -5.04 -3.34 5.45
CA GLY A 64 -5.63 -4.59 4.95
C GLY A 64 -4.59 -5.43 4.17
N PRO A 65 -4.75 -6.77 4.06
CA PRO A 65 -3.98 -7.56 3.11
C PRO A 65 -4.12 -6.92 1.72
N SER A 66 -3.00 -6.57 1.08
CA SER A 66 -3.04 -5.94 -0.23
C SER A 66 -3.85 -6.80 -1.21
N PRO A 67 -4.87 -6.25 -1.89
CA PRO A 67 -5.67 -7.03 -2.84
C PRO A 67 -4.88 -7.38 -4.10
N PHE A 68 -3.63 -6.87 -4.23
CA PHE A 68 -2.74 -7.13 -5.37
C PHE A 68 -2.55 -8.62 -5.66
N ILE A 69 -2.10 -9.42 -4.68
CA ILE A 69 -1.77 -10.83 -4.94
C ILE A 69 -3.01 -11.65 -5.34
N PRO A 70 -4.15 -11.55 -4.63
CA PRO A 70 -5.38 -12.20 -5.07
C PRO A 70 -5.87 -11.75 -6.45
N LEU A 71 -5.82 -10.44 -6.74
CA LEU A 71 -6.26 -9.88 -8.01
C LEU A 71 -5.35 -10.33 -9.16
N LEU A 72 -4.03 -10.27 -8.97
CA LEU A 72 -3.03 -10.72 -9.93
C LEU A 72 -3.18 -12.23 -10.21
N SER A 73 -3.37 -13.05 -9.17
CA SER A 73 -3.56 -14.50 -9.35
C SER A 73 -4.79 -14.82 -10.20
N ARG A 74 -5.92 -14.15 -9.94
CA ARG A 74 -7.15 -14.30 -10.74
C ARG A 74 -6.94 -13.85 -12.18
N THR A 75 -6.30 -12.71 -12.37
CA THR A 75 -6.00 -12.13 -13.68
C THR A 75 -5.08 -13.06 -14.48
N ALA A 76 -4.01 -13.56 -13.86
CA ALA A 76 -3.09 -14.51 -14.48
C ALA A 76 -3.77 -15.83 -14.86
N LYS A 77 -4.62 -16.38 -13.98
CA LYS A 77 -5.38 -17.61 -14.26
C LYS A 77 -6.34 -17.44 -15.43
N ALA A 78 -7.01 -16.28 -15.52
CA ALA A 78 -7.92 -15.96 -16.62
C ALA A 78 -7.16 -15.84 -17.95
N VAL A 79 -6.06 -15.09 -17.98
CA VAL A 79 -5.25 -14.93 -19.21
C VAL A 79 -4.62 -16.27 -19.63
N ALA A 80 -4.24 -17.14 -18.70
CA ALA A 80 -3.70 -18.46 -19.00
C ALA A 80 -4.68 -19.35 -19.79
N GLN A 81 -6.01 -19.13 -19.68
CA GLN A 81 -7.01 -19.87 -20.47
C GLN A 81 -6.98 -19.53 -21.97
N VAL A 82 -6.39 -18.40 -22.34
CA VAL A 82 -6.27 -17.94 -23.73
C VAL A 82 -5.09 -18.62 -24.44
N GLY A 83 -4.15 -19.17 -23.67
CA GLY A 83 -2.94 -19.85 -24.15
C GLY A 83 -1.78 -18.89 -24.44
N ASN A 84 -0.72 -19.40 -25.09
CA ASN A 84 0.54 -18.68 -25.34
C ASN A 84 0.46 -17.63 -26.48
N VAL A 85 -0.74 -17.17 -26.82
CA VAL A 85 -0.98 -16.21 -27.91
C VAL A 85 -0.96 -14.75 -27.43
N VAL A 86 -1.01 -14.54 -26.11
CA VAL A 86 -0.91 -13.23 -25.47
C VAL A 86 0.32 -13.18 -24.57
N THR A 87 1.07 -12.08 -24.65
CA THR A 87 2.27 -11.81 -23.84
C THR A 87 2.02 -10.63 -22.90
N TRP A 88 2.49 -10.76 -21.66
CA TRP A 88 2.44 -9.67 -20.69
C TRP A 88 3.61 -8.70 -20.93
N ARG A 89 3.32 -7.41 -21.09
CA ARG A 89 4.36 -6.37 -21.26
C ARG A 89 4.61 -5.59 -19.98
N SER A 90 3.55 -5.18 -19.30
CA SER A 90 3.67 -4.40 -18.07
C SER A 90 2.50 -4.68 -17.15
N ILE A 91 2.78 -4.55 -15.85
CA ILE A 91 1.81 -4.68 -14.77
C ILE A 91 2.11 -3.56 -13.78
N ALA A 92 1.10 -2.77 -13.44
CA ALA A 92 1.16 -1.77 -12.39
C ALA A 92 -0.05 -1.95 -11.48
N PHE A 93 0.14 -1.73 -10.18
CA PHE A 93 -0.93 -1.83 -9.20
C PHE A 93 -1.06 -0.51 -8.44
N GLU A 94 -2.27 0.02 -8.44
CA GLU A 94 -2.64 1.20 -7.68
C GLU A 94 -3.38 0.78 -6.41
N LYS A 95 -2.77 1.03 -5.24
CA LYS A 95 -3.32 0.63 -3.95
C LYS A 95 -4.60 1.40 -3.60
N THR A 96 -4.62 2.71 -3.82
CA THR A 96 -5.75 3.59 -3.48
C THR A 96 -7.02 3.24 -4.26
N GLY A 97 -6.89 2.83 -5.52
CA GLY A 97 -8.02 2.43 -6.37
C GLY A 97 -8.26 0.92 -6.46
N GLY A 98 -7.46 0.10 -5.78
CA GLY A 98 -7.54 -1.37 -5.86
C GLY A 98 -7.45 -1.90 -7.30
N ALA A 99 -6.66 -1.25 -8.16
CA ALA A 99 -6.70 -1.43 -9.59
C ALA A 99 -5.38 -1.98 -10.15
N LEU A 100 -5.48 -2.98 -11.02
CA LEU A 100 -4.36 -3.55 -11.76
C LEU A 100 -4.38 -3.01 -13.19
N THR A 101 -3.40 -2.18 -13.55
CA THR A 101 -3.17 -1.80 -14.93
C THR A 101 -2.27 -2.83 -15.58
N LEU A 102 -2.66 -3.34 -16.73
CA LEU A 102 -1.91 -4.34 -17.47
C LEU A 102 -1.83 -4.02 -18.94
N GLU A 103 -0.68 -4.33 -19.54
CA GLU A 103 -0.49 -4.29 -20.98
C GLU A 103 -0.28 -5.70 -21.51
N LEU A 104 -1.13 -6.07 -22.47
CA LEU A 104 -1.11 -7.36 -23.13
C LEU A 104 -0.79 -7.16 -24.59
N GLU A 105 0.07 -8.02 -25.12
CA GLU A 105 0.52 -8.00 -26.51
C GLU A 105 0.10 -9.27 -27.23
N SER A 106 -0.40 -9.13 -28.45
CA SER A 106 -0.60 -10.25 -29.37
C SER A 106 -0.20 -9.87 -30.80
N GLY A 107 0.06 -10.88 -31.62
CA GLY A 107 0.17 -10.72 -33.08
C GLY A 107 -1.16 -10.40 -33.76
N VAL A 108 -2.31 -10.67 -33.14
CA VAL A 108 -3.63 -10.35 -33.70
C VAL A 108 -4.59 -9.74 -32.66
N PRO A 109 -5.39 -8.72 -33.03
CA PRO A 109 -6.33 -8.06 -32.11
C PRO A 109 -7.33 -9.02 -31.44
N ALA A 110 -7.79 -10.04 -32.17
CA ALA A 110 -8.79 -11.00 -31.69
C ALA A 110 -8.33 -11.77 -30.44
N ASP A 111 -7.03 -11.95 -30.24
CA ASP A 111 -6.50 -12.64 -29.05
C ASP A 111 -6.62 -11.78 -27.79
N LEU A 112 -6.43 -10.47 -27.94
CA LEU A 112 -6.62 -9.51 -26.86
C LEU A 112 -8.09 -9.40 -26.45
N GLU A 113 -8.98 -9.52 -27.43
CA GLU A 113 -10.42 -9.57 -27.21
C GLU A 113 -10.81 -10.86 -26.46
N ARG A 114 -10.25 -12.02 -26.87
CA ARG A 114 -10.40 -13.29 -26.12
C ARG A 114 -9.87 -13.19 -24.69
N ALA A 115 -8.73 -12.53 -24.48
CA ALA A 115 -8.21 -12.30 -23.13
C ALA A 115 -9.11 -11.40 -22.29
N THR A 116 -9.69 -10.36 -22.89
CA THR A 116 -10.66 -9.50 -22.23
C THR A 116 -11.89 -10.30 -21.80
N GLN A 117 -12.42 -11.17 -22.66
CA GLN A 117 -13.56 -12.04 -22.34
C GLN A 117 -13.22 -13.05 -21.23
N ALA A 118 -12.01 -13.63 -21.24
CA ALA A 118 -11.58 -14.54 -20.17
C ALA A 118 -11.49 -13.84 -18.82
N LEU A 119 -10.99 -12.59 -18.79
CA LEU A 119 -10.95 -11.77 -17.58
C LEU A 119 -12.35 -11.47 -17.05
N ILE A 120 -13.27 -11.06 -17.92
CA ILE A 120 -14.69 -10.83 -17.56
C ILE A 120 -15.33 -12.12 -17.04
N GLY A 121 -15.10 -13.26 -17.71
CA GLY A 121 -15.59 -14.57 -17.30
C GLY A 121 -15.03 -15.04 -15.95
N ALA A 122 -13.88 -14.52 -15.52
CA ALA A 122 -13.32 -14.73 -14.19
C ALA A 122 -13.90 -13.79 -13.10
N GLY A 123 -14.97 -13.05 -13.42
CA GLY A 123 -15.59 -12.10 -12.51
C GLY A 123 -14.70 -10.89 -12.21
N LEU A 124 -13.92 -10.43 -13.18
CA LEU A 124 -13.12 -9.22 -13.05
C LEU A 124 -13.82 -8.07 -13.77
N ASN A 125 -13.79 -6.87 -13.17
CA ASN A 125 -14.21 -5.66 -13.86
C ASN A 125 -13.05 -5.18 -14.73
N VAL A 126 -13.23 -5.18 -16.04
CA VAL A 126 -12.19 -4.85 -17.02
C VAL A 126 -12.57 -3.61 -17.81
N GLN A 127 -11.67 -2.64 -17.87
CA GLN A 127 -11.81 -1.42 -18.65
C GLN A 127 -10.65 -1.31 -19.63
N ALA A 128 -10.93 -1.40 -20.93
CA ALA A 128 -9.92 -1.15 -21.96
C ALA A 128 -9.62 0.35 -22.05
N GLN A 129 -8.34 0.72 -22.04
CA GLN A 129 -7.88 2.10 -22.18
C GLN A 129 -7.40 2.43 -23.60
N GLY A 130 -7.42 1.45 -24.50
CA GLY A 130 -7.00 1.58 -25.88
C GLY A 130 -6.00 0.51 -26.29
N SER A 131 -5.64 0.52 -27.56
CA SER A 131 -4.58 -0.33 -28.10
C SER A 131 -3.68 0.47 -29.03
N THR A 132 -2.43 0.05 -29.13
CA THR A 132 -1.43 0.62 -30.04
C THR A 132 -0.66 -0.49 -30.73
N THR A 133 -0.10 -0.22 -31.90
CA THR A 133 0.72 -1.19 -32.63
C THR A 133 2.19 -0.86 -32.44
N VAL A 134 2.94 -1.81 -31.89
CA VAL A 134 4.39 -1.70 -31.65
C VAL A 134 5.09 -2.82 -32.40
N GLN A 135 5.96 -2.47 -33.36
CA GLN A 135 6.72 -3.45 -34.15
C GLN A 135 5.85 -4.54 -34.81
N GLY A 136 4.67 -4.15 -35.31
CA GLY A 136 3.73 -5.08 -35.96
C GLY A 136 2.94 -5.97 -34.99
N ARG A 137 3.06 -5.77 -33.67
CA ARG A 137 2.25 -6.43 -32.65
C ARG A 137 1.27 -5.45 -32.02
N VAL A 138 0.09 -5.92 -31.67
CA VAL A 138 -0.96 -5.11 -31.06
C VAL A 138 -0.80 -5.19 -29.55
N VAL A 139 -0.71 -4.04 -28.90
CA VAL A 139 -0.60 -3.89 -27.45
C VAL A 139 -1.88 -3.23 -26.94
N GLY A 140 -2.66 -3.97 -26.16
CA GLY A 140 -3.83 -3.44 -25.46
C GLY A 140 -3.49 -3.05 -24.03
N ARG A 141 -4.02 -1.94 -23.55
CA ARG A 141 -3.92 -1.52 -22.14
C ARG A 141 -5.27 -1.67 -21.45
N TYR A 142 -5.25 -2.24 -20.25
CA TYR A 142 -6.45 -2.55 -19.50
C TYR A 142 -6.29 -2.14 -18.04
N VAL A 143 -7.36 -1.69 -17.43
CA VAL A 143 -7.49 -1.55 -15.98
C VAL A 143 -8.44 -2.62 -15.48
N VAL A 144 -7.98 -3.40 -14.52
CA VAL A 144 -8.70 -4.55 -13.96
C VAL A 144 -8.92 -4.35 -12.47
N ARG A 145 -10.15 -4.58 -12.01
CA ARG A 145 -10.54 -4.50 -10.59
C ARG A 145 -11.29 -5.76 -10.19
N SER A 146 -11.34 -6.03 -8.89
CA SER A 146 -12.31 -7.00 -8.37
C SER A 146 -13.73 -6.49 -8.63
N SER A 147 -14.60 -7.37 -9.12
CA SER A 147 -16.05 -7.13 -9.22
C SER A 147 -16.68 -6.84 -7.87
#